data_AF-A0A1W1Y651-F1
#
_entry.id   AF-A0A1W1Y651-F1
#
_cell.length_a   1.000
_cell.length_b   1.000
_cell.length_c   1.000
_cell.angle_alpha   90.00
_cell.angle_beta   90.00
_cell.angle_gamma   90.00
#
_symmetry.space_group_name_H-M   'P 1'
#
loop_
_entity.id
_entity.type
_entity.pdbx_description
1 polymer ?
#
loop_
_entity_poly.entity_id
_entity_poly.type
_entity_poly.pdbx_seq_one_letter_code
_entity_poly.pdbx_strand_id
1 'polypeptide(L)' 'MLVPDELKAFYYEAKSVQPGKHTALSIQDWFWFETTAGEVFLELKEQVSQLEETSFKGLATTSLVPRVIQQRIVSPT' A
#
# COMPACT_ATOMS: atom_id res chain seq x y z
N MET A 1 14.22 5.83 3.15
CA MET A 1 13.12 4.96 2.69
C MET A 1 12.95 5.22 1.20
N LEU A 2 13.54 4.40 0.33
CA LEU A 2 13.45 4.58 -1.13
C LEU A 2 12.86 3.32 -1.78
N VAL A 3 13.31 2.14 -1.32
CA VAL A 3 12.87 0.83 -1.81
C VAL A 3 11.33 0.63 -1.81
N PRO A 4 10.58 1.00 -0.74
CA PRO A 4 9.12 0.85 -0.74
C PRO A 4 8.40 1.65 -1.83
N ASP A 5 8.87 2.86 -2.11
CA ASP A 5 8.21 3.76 -3.04
C ASP A 5 8.61 3.47 -4.48
N GLU A 6 9.86 3.02 -4.71
CA GLU A 6 10.29 2.46 -6.00
C GLU A 6 9.49 1.22 -6.37
N LEU A 7 9.21 0.32 -5.42
CA LEU A 7 8.39 -0.85 -5.68
C LEU A 7 6.97 -0.46 -6.08
N LYS A 8 6.34 0.48 -5.36
CA LYS A 8 5.00 0.99 -5.73
C LYS A 8 5.03 1.62 -7.13
N ALA A 9 6.04 2.43 -7.44
CA ALA A 9 6.19 3.07 -8.74
C ALA A 9 6.28 2.04 -9.88
N PHE A 10 7.09 1.00 -9.70
CA PHE A 10 7.20 -0.10 -10.67
C PHE A 10 5.84 -0.74 -10.98
N TYR A 11 5.04 -1.05 -9.94
CA TYR A 11 3.71 -1.64 -10.12
C TYR A 11 2.74 -0.67 -10.80
N TYR A 12 2.76 0.61 -10.42
CA TYR A 12 1.87 1.63 -11.00
C TYR A 12 2.16 1.86 -12.48
N GLU A 13 3.45 1.97 -12.85
CA GLU A 13 3.89 2.07 -14.23
C GLU A 13 3.48 0.82 -15.02
N ALA A 14 3.75 -0.37 -14.47
CA ALA A 14 3.38 -1.63 -15.10
C ALA A 14 1.86 -1.74 -15.36
N LYS A 15 1.01 -1.29 -14.42
CA LYS A 15 -0.44 -1.30 -14.61
C LYS A 15 -0.88 -0.28 -15.65
N SER A 16 -0.29 0.91 -15.65
CA SER A 16 -0.66 2.01 -16.54
C SER A 16 -0.50 1.68 -18.04
N VAL A 17 0.45 0.80 -18.37
CA VAL A 17 0.74 0.38 -19.75
C VAL A 17 -0.04 -0.87 -20.19
N GLN A 18 -0.76 -1.53 -19.29
CA GLN A 18 -1.58 -2.68 -19.65
C GLN A 18 -2.76 -2.25 -20.54
N PRO A 19 -3.22 -3.10 -21.47
CA PRO A 19 -4.43 -2.82 -22.25
C PRO A 19 -5.63 -2.49 -21.36
N GLY A 20 -6.42 -1.50 -21.75
CA GLY A 20 -7.62 -1.06 -21.02
C GLY A 20 -7.60 0.41 -20.63
N LYS A 21 -8.69 0.89 -20.03
CA LYS A 21 -8.77 2.24 -19.45
C LYS A 21 -8.43 2.16 -17.96
N HIS A 22 -7.26 2.68 -17.59
CA HIS A 22 -6.81 2.73 -16.20
C HIS A 22 -6.90 4.16 -15.69
N THR A 23 -7.72 4.37 -14.66
CA THR A 23 -7.71 5.61 -13.87
C THR A 23 -6.71 5.49 -12.73
N ALA A 24 -6.25 6.61 -12.18
CA ALA A 24 -5.37 6.61 -11.01
C ALA A 24 -5.96 5.80 -9.84
N LEU A 25 -7.28 5.90 -9.62
CA LEU A 25 -7.99 5.11 -8.61
C LEU A 25 -7.95 3.62 -8.92
N SER A 26 -8.21 3.20 -10.17
CA SER A 26 -8.17 1.77 -10.53
C SER A 26 -6.78 1.16 -10.43
N ILE A 27 -5.71 1.94 -10.69
CA ILE A 27 -4.32 1.48 -10.53
C ILE A 27 -4.00 1.31 -9.05
N GLN A 28 -4.43 2.27 -8.23
CA GLN A 28 -4.26 2.19 -6.78
C GLN A 28 -5.01 0.98 -6.22
N ASP A 29 -6.28 0.79 -6.59
CA ASP A 29 -7.11 -0.33 -6.11
C ASP A 29 -6.50 -1.68 -6.51
N TRP A 30 -6.07 -1.79 -7.76
CA TRP A 30 -5.39 -2.99 -8.26
C TRP A 30 -4.14 -3.30 -7.44
N PHE A 31 -3.27 -2.32 -7.19
CA PHE A 31 -2.06 -2.54 -6.40
C PHE A 31 -2.38 -3.01 -4.98
N TRP A 32 -3.26 -2.29 -4.26
CA TRP A 32 -3.51 -2.55 -2.84
C TRP A 32 -4.33 -3.80 -2.56
N PHE A 33 -5.20 -4.21 -3.49
CA PHE A 33 -6.18 -5.28 -3.24
C PHE A 33 -6.11 -6.45 -4.23
N GLU A 34 -5.29 -6.38 -5.27
CA GLU A 34 -5.17 -7.43 -6.30
C GLU A 34 -3.71 -7.88 -6.54
N THR A 35 -2.75 -7.45 -5.72
CA THR A 35 -1.35 -7.89 -5.82
C THR A 35 -0.79 -8.41 -4.50
N THR A 36 0.10 -9.40 -4.58
CA THR A 36 0.86 -9.90 -3.42
C THR A 36 1.74 -8.81 -2.81
N ALA A 37 2.25 -7.86 -3.60
CA ALA A 37 3.00 -6.74 -3.07
C ALA A 37 2.14 -5.86 -2.16
N GLY A 38 0.92 -5.53 -2.60
CA GLY A 38 -0.06 -4.81 -1.78
C GLY A 38 -0.35 -5.52 -0.47
N GLU A 39 -0.64 -6.82 -0.52
CA GLU A 39 -0.85 -7.68 0.65
C GLU A 39 0.32 -7.60 1.65
N VAL A 40 1.56 -7.77 1.17
CA VAL A 40 2.77 -7.67 2.00
C VAL A 40 2.90 -6.31 2.67
N PHE A 41 2.57 -5.20 1.98
CA PHE A 41 2.58 -3.88 2.60
C PHE A 41 1.55 -3.74 3.72
N LEU A 42 0.36 -4.34 3.56
CA LEU A 42 -0.69 -4.32 4.56
C LEU A 42 -0.32 -5.14 5.79
N GLU A 43 0.19 -6.35 5.59
CA GLU A 43 0.67 -7.23 6.66
C GLU A 43 1.87 -6.60 7.39
N LEU A 44 2.83 -6.04 6.65
CA LEU A 44 3.97 -5.35 7.25
C LEU A 44 3.50 -4.17 8.12
N LYS A 45 2.51 -3.39 7.67
CA LYS A 45 1.93 -2.32 8.49
C LYS A 45 1.31 -2.88 9.77
N GLU A 46 0.61 -4.01 9.71
CA GLU A 46 0.02 -4.65 10.88
C GLU A 46 1.08 -5.09 11.88
N GLN A 47 2.09 -5.84 11.42
CA GLN A 47 3.19 -6.33 12.25
C GLN A 47 3.96 -5.16 12.90
N VAL A 48 4.30 -4.13 12.15
CA VAL A 48 5.03 -2.97 12.68
C VAL A 48 4.15 -2.16 13.65
N SER A 49 2.83 -2.11 13.45
CA SER A 49 1.91 -1.45 14.40
C SER A 49 1.85 -2.15 15.77
N GLN A 50 2.15 -3.45 15.81
CA GLN A 50 2.17 -4.26 17.03
C GLN A 50 3.50 -4.18 17.79
N LEU A 51 4.58 -3.67 17.18
CA LEU A 51 5.85 -3.49 17.86
C LEU A 51 5.72 -2.45 18.99
N GLU A 52 6.26 -2.78 20.17
CA GLU A 52 6.21 -1.91 21.34
C GLU A 52 7.10 -0.66 21.19
N GLU A 53 8.13 -0.75 20.35
CA GLU A 53 9.07 0.31 19.99
C GLU A 53 8.36 1.53 19.39
N THR A 54 8.23 2.59 20.20
CA THR A 54 7.57 3.86 19.85
C THR A 54 8.14 4.51 18.58
N SER A 55 9.42 4.27 18.29
CA SER A 55 10.14 4.76 17.10
C SER A 55 9.55 4.20 15.79
N PHE A 56 9.04 2.98 15.80
CA PHE A 56 8.45 2.33 14.63
C PHE A 56 6.96 2.68 14.44
N LYS A 57 6.23 2.99 15.51
CA LYS A 57 4.80 3.36 15.44
C LYS A 57 4.54 4.60 14.56
N GLY A 58 5.44 5.58 14.59
CA GLY A 58 5.34 6.79 13.75
C GLY A 58 5.65 6.55 12.27
N LEU A 59 6.60 5.66 11.96
CA LEU A 59 6.97 5.27 10.60
C LEU A 59 5.93 4.33 9.96
N ALA A 60 5.37 3.41 10.74
CA ALA A 60 4.38 2.42 10.30
C ALA A 60 3.08 3.05 9.82
N THR A 61 2.67 4.15 10.45
CA THR A 61 1.30 4.68 10.32
C THR A 61 1.10 5.60 9.13
N THR A 62 2.17 6.13 8.51
CA THR A 62 2.02 7.10 7.41
C THR A 62 2.87 6.81 6.18
N SER A 63 4.01 6.10 6.33
CA SER A 63 4.97 5.95 5.24
C SER A 63 4.75 4.67 4.41
N LEU A 64 4.27 3.58 5.02
CA LEU A 64 4.08 2.31 4.31
C LEU A 64 2.76 2.27 3.52
N VAL A 65 1.65 2.56 4.19
CA VAL A 65 0.28 2.45 3.63
C VAL A 65 -0.43 3.80 3.73
N PRO A 66 -0.94 4.37 2.62
CA PRO A 66 -1.68 5.63 2.63
C PRO A 66 -2.94 5.57 3.51
N ARG A 67 -3.26 6.67 4.20
CA ARG A 67 -4.42 6.76 5.11
C ARG A 67 -5.75 6.37 4.46
N VAL A 68 -5.95 6.73 3.19
CA VAL A 68 -7.17 6.38 2.43
C VAL A 68 -7.34 4.87 2.28
N ILE A 69 -6.25 4.11 2.15
CA ILE A 69 -6.28 2.64 2.09
C ILE A 69 -6.55 2.07 3.47
N GLN A 70 -5.93 2.62 4.51
CA GLN A 70 -6.18 2.21 5.89
C GLN A 70 -7.66 2.34 6.28
N GLN A 71 -8.32 3.43 5.88
CA GLN A 71 -9.75 3.65 6.16
C GLN A 71 -10.66 2.63 5.46
N ARG A 72 -10.27 2.17 4.27
CA ARG A 72 -11.01 1.15 3.50
C ARG A 72 -10.86 -0.25 4.09
N ILE A 73 -9.74 -0.55 4.73
CA ILE A 73 -9.52 -1.85 5.40
C ILE A 73 -10.32 -1.95 6.70
N VAL A 74 -10.44 -0.84 7.45
CA VAL A 74 -11.17 -0.80 8.74
C VAL A 74 -12.70 -0.77 8.55
N SER A 75 -13.18 -0.39 7.37
CA SER A 75 -14.61 -0.32 7.04
C SER A 75 -14.97 -1.39 6.01
N PRO A 76 -15.13 -2.67 6.37
CA PRO A 76 -15.72 -3.64 5.46
C PRO A 76 -17.19 -3.28 5.30
N THR A 77 -17.56 -2.80 4.11
CA THR A 77 -18.97 -2.71 3.68
C THR A 77 -19.34 -4.02 3.01
#